data_AF-A0AAD6JIS2-F1
#
_entry.id   AF-A0AAD6JIS2-F1
#
_cell.length_a   1.000
_cell.length_b   1.000
_cell.length_c   1.000
_cell.angle_alpha   90.00
_cell.angle_beta   90.00
_cell.angle_gamma   90.00
#
_symmetry.space_group_name_H-M   'P 1'
#
loop_
_entity.id
_entity.type
_entity.pdbx_description
1 polymer ?
#
loop_
_entity_poly.entity_id
_entity_poly.type
_entity_poly.pdbx_seq_one_letter_code
_entity_poly.pdbx_strand_id
1 'polypeptide(L)'
;MVSVEDNLSQATIPTFHKRKESKTTHRKSEMANAKHASLVGLKRGRRAENVHKRSRRNIKETLKVQEMDRETTVGAGDEDDERAEVERKIVALQRIIPGGESFGVDELFEETADYIMALQCQIKAMRVLSGFLEGLEKEKRKCGG
;
A
#
# COMPACT_ATOMS: atom_id res chain seq x y z
N MET A 1 -50.32 -19.23 36.02
CA MET A 1 -49.44 -19.62 34.90
C MET A 1 -48.79 -18.33 34.43
N VAL A 2 -47.70 -17.86 35.03
CA VAL A 2 -46.30 -18.32 34.88
C VAL A 2 -46.01 -18.76 33.44
N SER A 3 -45.40 -17.88 32.65
CA SER A 3 -43.97 -17.96 32.36
C SER A 3 -43.51 -16.77 31.50
N VAL A 4 -42.52 -16.07 32.04
CA VAL A 4 -41.60 -15.17 31.37
C VAL A 4 -40.72 -16.00 30.43
N GLU A 5 -40.63 -15.63 29.17
CA GLU A 5 -39.62 -16.19 28.26
C GLU A 5 -38.55 -15.13 28.00
N ASP A 6 -37.60 -15.08 28.93
CA ASP A 6 -36.25 -14.62 28.66
C ASP A 6 -35.63 -15.57 27.63
N ASN A 7 -35.28 -15.07 26.45
CA ASN A 7 -34.48 -15.82 25.48
C ASN A 7 -33.18 -15.08 25.16
N LEU A 8 -32.27 -15.13 26.14
CA LEU A 8 -30.85 -14.86 25.99
C LEU A 8 -30.21 -16.01 25.20
N SER A 9 -30.22 -15.92 23.88
CA SER A 9 -29.54 -16.89 23.02
C SER A 9 -28.17 -16.37 22.58
N GLN A 10 -27.20 -16.67 23.45
CA GLN A 10 -25.79 -17.03 23.21
C GLN A 10 -25.10 -16.54 21.93
N ALA A 11 -24.15 -15.62 22.12
CA ALA A 11 -23.07 -15.35 21.16
C ALA A 11 -22.23 -16.61 20.93
N THR A 12 -22.28 -17.15 19.72
CA THR A 12 -21.40 -18.24 19.27
C THR A 12 -20.02 -17.66 19.00
N ILE A 13 -19.07 -17.91 19.91
CA ILE A 13 -17.67 -17.51 19.77
C ILE A 13 -16.99 -18.47 18.77
N PRO A 14 -16.46 -18.00 17.63
CA PRO A 14 -15.68 -18.84 16.74
C PRO A 14 -14.35 -19.20 17.41
N THR A 15 -14.20 -20.45 17.82
CA THR A 15 -12.98 -20.95 18.47
C THR A 15 -11.87 -21.10 17.42
N PHE A 16 -10.88 -20.21 17.42
CA PHE A 16 -9.68 -20.34 16.59
C PHE A 16 -8.83 -21.53 17.06
N HIS A 17 -8.72 -22.55 16.22
CA HIS A 17 -7.89 -23.71 16.47
C HIS A 17 -6.42 -23.39 16.13
N LYS A 18 -5.52 -23.44 17.12
CA LYS A 18 -4.07 -23.31 16.91
C LYS A 18 -3.55 -24.50 16.07
N ARG A 19 -3.11 -24.22 14.84
CA ARG A 19 -2.35 -25.17 14.02
C ARG A 19 -0.98 -25.40 14.67
N LYS A 20 -0.67 -26.65 14.99
CA LYS A 20 0.62 -27.09 15.53
C LYS A 20 1.68 -27.09 14.44
N GLU A 21 2.83 -26.50 14.74
CA GLU A 21 4.04 -26.49 13.93
C GLU A 21 4.62 -27.90 13.78
N SER A 22 4.94 -28.30 12.54
CA SER A 22 5.74 -29.50 12.27
C SER A 22 7.21 -29.13 12.14
N LYS A 23 8.03 -29.64 13.06
CA LYS A 23 9.50 -29.63 13.01
C LYS A 23 9.99 -30.61 11.93
N THR A 24 10.89 -30.16 11.04
CA THR A 24 11.74 -31.06 10.25
C THR A 24 13.18 -30.60 10.35
N THR A 25 14.04 -31.49 10.80
CA THR A 25 15.47 -31.33 11.01
C THR A 25 16.30 -31.87 9.84
N HIS A 26 17.34 -31.11 9.50
CA HIS A 26 18.65 -31.48 8.92
C HIS A 26 18.74 -32.34 7.64
N ARG A 27 19.25 -31.70 6.57
CA ARG A 27 20.39 -32.27 5.83
C ARG A 27 21.44 -31.19 5.55
N LYS A 28 22.57 -31.31 6.26
CA LYS A 28 23.78 -30.50 6.16
C LYS A 28 24.59 -31.03 4.96
N SER A 29 24.82 -30.22 3.94
CA SER A 29 25.88 -30.49 2.96
C SER A 29 27.15 -29.78 3.42
N GLU A 30 28.13 -30.57 3.82
CA GLU A 30 29.49 -30.14 4.08
C GLU A 30 30.19 -29.78 2.77
N MET A 31 30.70 -28.55 2.66
CA MET A 31 31.88 -28.26 1.86
C MET A 31 32.78 -27.34 2.69
N ALA A 32 33.81 -27.94 3.25
CA ALA A 32 34.90 -27.24 3.90
C ALA A 32 35.81 -26.61 2.84
N ASN A 33 36.16 -25.33 3.01
CA ASN A 33 37.55 -24.85 3.17
C ASN A 33 37.58 -23.31 3.07
N ALA A 34 37.48 -22.62 4.22
CA ALA A 34 37.76 -21.20 4.32
C ALA A 34 39.18 -21.02 4.84
N LYS A 35 40.07 -20.51 3.98
CA LYS A 35 41.36 -19.95 4.41
C LYS A 35 41.16 -18.48 4.82
N HIS A 36 41.69 -18.16 5.98
CA HIS A 36 41.64 -16.87 6.67
C HIS A 36 42.14 -15.69 5.82
N ALA A 37 41.49 -14.53 5.93
CA ALA A 37 42.15 -13.22 6.11
C ALA A 37 41.12 -12.16 6.52
N SER A 38 41.50 -11.38 7.54
CA SER A 38 40.72 -10.36 8.23
C SER A 38 40.76 -8.99 7.52
N LEU A 39 39.60 -8.32 7.52
CA LEU A 39 39.31 -6.87 7.61
C LEU A 39 40.35 -5.86 7.07
N VAL A 40 40.02 -5.15 5.97
CA VAL A 40 39.89 -3.68 5.89
C VAL A 40 39.62 -3.24 4.43
N GLY A 41 38.66 -2.33 4.22
CA GLY A 41 38.57 -1.56 2.96
C GLY A 41 37.17 -1.18 2.49
N LEU A 42 36.49 -0.30 3.22
CA LEU A 42 35.34 0.45 2.70
C LEU A 42 35.81 1.33 1.50
N LYS A 43 35.46 0.97 0.26
CA LYS A 43 35.58 1.86 -0.90
C LYS A 43 34.29 1.86 -1.73
N ARG A 44 33.53 2.94 -1.51
CA ARG A 44 32.61 3.68 -2.39
C ARG A 44 32.03 2.91 -3.59
N GLY A 45 30.70 2.77 -3.57
CA GLY A 45 29.91 2.27 -4.67
C GLY A 45 30.15 3.00 -5.99
N ARG A 46 30.04 2.22 -7.06
CA ARG A 46 29.67 2.71 -8.38
C ARG A 46 28.45 1.95 -8.86
N ARG A 47 27.33 2.67 -8.74
CA ARG A 47 26.07 2.53 -9.45
C ARG A 47 26.29 2.05 -10.88
N ALA A 48 25.78 0.86 -11.22
CA ALA A 48 25.73 0.39 -12.59
C ALA A 48 24.54 1.07 -13.30
N GLU A 49 24.82 2.15 -14.01
CA GLU A 49 23.84 2.78 -14.90
C GLU A 49 23.92 2.17 -16.32
N ASN A 50 22.75 1.77 -16.82
CA ASN A 50 22.33 1.92 -18.21
C ASN A 50 23.17 1.22 -19.30
N VAL A 51 22.95 -0.09 -19.48
CA VAL A 51 23.40 -0.81 -20.70
C VAL A 51 22.22 -1.50 -21.39
N HIS A 52 21.19 -0.75 -21.83
CA HIS A 52 20.21 -1.28 -22.80
C HIS A 52 19.65 -0.23 -23.81
N LYS A 53 20.21 0.99 -23.89
CA LYS A 53 19.78 2.02 -24.87
C LYS A 53 20.87 2.44 -25.86
N ARG A 54 21.58 1.48 -26.47
CA ARG A 54 22.60 1.81 -27.49
C ARG A 54 22.55 1.02 -28.80
N SER A 55 21.47 0.29 -29.07
CA SER A 55 21.32 -0.48 -30.32
C SER A 55 20.21 0.04 -31.23
N ARG A 56 20.21 1.34 -31.59
CA ARG A 56 19.31 1.89 -32.64
C ARG A 56 19.88 3.13 -33.34
N ARG A 57 21.15 3.12 -33.75
CA ARG A 57 21.73 4.25 -34.53
C ARG A 57 22.37 3.91 -35.87
N ASN A 58 22.28 2.66 -36.35
CA ASN A 58 22.95 2.27 -37.61
C ASN A 58 21.99 1.69 -38.66
N ILE A 59 20.74 2.16 -38.74
CA ILE A 59 19.84 1.96 -39.89
C ILE A 59 19.38 3.34 -40.35
N LYS A 60 20.31 4.12 -40.91
CA LYS A 60 20.00 5.40 -41.54
C LYS A 60 20.95 5.67 -42.71
N GLU A 61 21.11 4.68 -43.55
CA GLU A 61 21.69 4.78 -44.89
C GLU A 61 21.34 3.45 -45.57
N THR A 62 20.18 3.35 -46.18
CA THR A 62 20.05 3.48 -47.64
C THR A 62 18.56 3.42 -47.98
N LEU A 63 18.18 4.11 -49.06
CA LEU A 63 16.86 4.13 -49.72
C LEU A 63 15.82 5.11 -49.17
N LYS A 64 15.94 6.37 -49.63
CA LYS A 64 14.77 7.19 -49.96
C LYS A 64 14.08 6.54 -51.17
N VAL A 65 12.80 6.18 -51.08
CA VAL A 65 11.72 6.44 -52.06
C VAL A 65 10.44 5.91 -51.41
N GLN A 66 9.58 6.81 -50.93
CA GLN A 66 8.18 7.01 -51.35
C GLN A 66 7.46 7.78 -50.24
N GLU A 67 7.25 9.08 -50.47
CA GLU A 67 6.14 9.80 -49.85
C GLU A 67 4.84 9.13 -50.32
N MET A 68 4.01 8.70 -49.38
CA MET A 68 2.56 8.74 -49.55
C MET A 68 1.93 9.17 -48.24
N ASP A 69 1.30 10.34 -48.33
CA ASP A 69 0.10 10.79 -47.66
C ASP A 69 -0.10 10.52 -46.16
N ARG A 70 -0.16 11.65 -45.44
CA ARG A 70 -1.29 12.04 -44.59
C ARG A 70 -2.11 10.91 -44.00
N GLU A 71 -1.92 10.66 -42.71
CA GLU A 71 -2.96 10.99 -41.72
C GLU A 71 -2.31 11.08 -40.35
N THR A 72 -2.22 12.30 -39.83
CA THR A 72 -2.04 12.48 -38.39
C THR A 72 -3.33 12.01 -37.75
N THR A 73 -3.36 10.79 -37.22
CA THR A 73 -4.42 10.33 -36.31
C THR A 73 -4.25 11.05 -34.96
N VAL A 74 -4.50 12.37 -34.97
CA VAL A 74 -4.86 13.10 -33.75
C VAL A 74 -6.26 12.62 -33.38
N GLY A 75 -6.41 11.93 -32.25
CA GLY A 75 -7.74 11.76 -31.64
C GLY A 75 -8.09 10.44 -30.98
N ALA A 76 -7.22 9.43 -30.92
CA ALA A 76 -7.60 8.12 -30.33
C ALA A 76 -6.72 7.65 -29.15
N GLY A 77 -5.66 8.37 -28.81
CA GLY A 77 -4.71 7.97 -27.77
C GLY A 77 -4.94 8.58 -26.38
N ASP A 78 -5.70 9.68 -26.30
CA ASP A 78 -5.83 10.47 -25.05
C ASP A 78 -6.96 9.96 -24.15
N GLU A 79 -8.08 9.54 -24.75
CA GLU A 79 -9.25 9.05 -24.01
C GLU A 79 -9.00 7.68 -23.34
N ASP A 80 -8.23 6.80 -23.99
CA ASP A 80 -7.88 5.48 -23.45
C ASP A 80 -6.91 5.61 -22.25
N ASP A 81 -5.97 6.55 -22.34
CA ASP A 81 -5.04 6.87 -21.24
C ASP A 81 -5.77 7.48 -20.03
N GLU A 82 -6.76 8.36 -20.25
CA GLU A 82 -7.57 8.93 -19.17
C GLU A 82 -8.42 7.85 -18.47
N ARG A 83 -9.08 6.98 -19.24
CA ARG A 83 -9.86 5.88 -18.67
C ARG A 83 -8.99 4.93 -17.86
N ALA A 84 -7.80 4.58 -18.36
CA ALA A 84 -6.86 3.74 -17.64
C ALA A 84 -6.38 4.40 -16.33
N GLU A 85 -6.19 5.72 -16.32
CA GLU A 85 -5.83 6.46 -15.11
C GLU A 85 -6.96 6.48 -14.06
N VAL A 86 -8.21 6.65 -14.49
CA VAL A 86 -9.37 6.58 -13.59
C VAL A 86 -9.47 5.20 -12.96
N GLU A 87 -9.29 4.13 -13.73
CA GLU A 87 -9.30 2.75 -13.22
C GLU A 87 -8.19 2.51 -12.18
N ARG A 88 -6.98 3.02 -12.43
CA ARG A 88 -5.87 2.98 -11.45
C ARG A 88 -6.24 3.72 -10.15
N LYS A 89 -6.91 4.86 -10.23
CA LYS A 89 -7.36 5.63 -9.06
C LYS A 89 -8.45 4.91 -8.29
N ILE A 90 -9.41 4.29 -8.97
CA ILE A 90 -10.46 3.47 -8.33
C ILE A 90 -9.81 2.33 -7.54
N VAL A 91 -8.89 1.58 -8.16
CA VAL A 91 -8.17 0.50 -7.47
C VAL A 91 -7.38 1.02 -6.27
N ALA A 92 -6.72 2.17 -6.40
CA ALA A 92 -6.01 2.78 -5.26
C ALA A 92 -6.96 3.16 -4.13
N LEU A 93 -8.14 3.69 -4.46
CA LEU A 93 -9.16 4.07 -3.49
C LEU A 93 -9.72 2.84 -2.77
N GLN A 94 -10.10 1.78 -3.49
CA GLN A 94 -10.59 0.51 -2.91
C GLN A 94 -9.63 -0.08 -1.86
N ARG A 95 -8.31 0.11 -2.02
CA ARG A 95 -7.31 -0.43 -1.09
C ARG A 95 -7.19 0.35 0.22
N ILE A 96 -7.61 1.61 0.25
CA ILE A 96 -7.52 2.46 1.45
C ILE A 96 -8.83 2.57 2.20
N ILE A 97 -9.95 2.31 1.52
CA ILE A 97 -11.29 2.33 2.11
C ILE A 97 -11.55 0.98 2.82
N PRO A 98 -12.03 0.98 4.07
CA PRO A 98 -12.43 -0.24 4.75
C PRO A 98 -13.48 -1.01 3.92
N GLY A 99 -13.19 -2.26 3.56
CA GLY A 99 -14.08 -3.06 2.70
C GLY A 99 -14.12 -2.64 1.22
N GLY A 100 -13.26 -1.72 0.80
CA GLY A 100 -13.30 -1.12 -0.55
C GLY A 100 -13.15 -2.11 -1.71
N GLU A 101 -12.43 -3.22 -1.52
CA GLU A 101 -12.25 -4.26 -2.55
C GLU A 101 -13.57 -4.95 -2.97
N SER A 102 -14.61 -4.89 -2.13
CA SER A 102 -15.92 -5.47 -2.44
C SER A 102 -16.94 -4.49 -3.03
N PHE A 103 -16.65 -3.19 -3.06
CA PHE A 103 -17.62 -2.17 -3.46
C PHE A 103 -17.59 -1.85 -4.96
N GLY A 104 -18.77 -1.56 -5.50
CA GLY A 104 -18.93 -0.90 -6.79
C GLY A 104 -18.54 0.59 -6.72
N VAL A 105 -18.47 1.28 -7.86
CA VAL A 105 -17.96 2.67 -7.92
C VAL A 105 -18.77 3.64 -7.07
N ASP A 106 -20.11 3.57 -7.12
CA ASP A 106 -20.97 4.50 -6.38
C ASP A 106 -20.88 4.29 -4.86
N GLU A 107 -20.98 3.04 -4.41
CA GLU A 107 -20.83 2.64 -3.00
C GLU A 107 -19.43 2.97 -2.48
N LEU A 108 -18.40 2.79 -3.31
CA LEU A 108 -17.03 3.16 -2.95
C LEU A 108 -16.91 4.64 -2.64
N PHE A 109 -17.59 5.52 -3.39
CA PHE A 109 -17.55 6.96 -3.13
C PHE A 109 -18.36 7.36 -1.89
N GLU A 110 -19.49 6.70 -1.64
CA GLU A 110 -20.29 6.90 -0.41
C GLU A 110 -19.48 6.51 0.83
N GLU A 111 -18.93 5.29 0.87
CA GLU A 111 -18.08 4.85 1.97
C GLU A 111 -16.80 5.69 2.08
N THR A 112 -16.26 6.17 0.96
CA THR A 112 -15.13 7.12 0.99
C THR A 112 -15.48 8.41 1.73
N ALA A 113 -16.66 8.97 1.47
CA ALA A 113 -17.11 10.19 2.13
C ALA A 113 -17.27 9.96 3.65
N ASP A 114 -17.90 8.85 4.02
CA ASP A 114 -18.09 8.45 5.41
C ASP A 114 -16.76 8.19 6.12
N TYR A 115 -15.85 7.49 5.48
CA TYR A 115 -14.53 7.21 6.06
C TYR A 115 -13.69 8.47 6.24
N ILE A 116 -13.72 9.41 5.28
CA ILE A 116 -13.07 10.72 5.44
C ILE A 116 -13.65 11.45 6.65
N MET A 117 -14.98 11.49 6.79
CA MET A 117 -15.63 12.14 7.92
C MET A 117 -15.26 11.48 9.24
N ALA A 118 -15.25 10.15 9.31
CA ALA A 118 -14.83 9.39 10.48
C ALA A 118 -13.39 9.72 10.88
N LEU A 119 -12.45 9.72 9.94
CA LEU A 119 -11.05 10.09 10.18
C LEU A 119 -10.92 11.53 10.70
N GLN A 120 -11.65 12.47 10.12
CA GLN A 120 -11.65 13.86 10.59
C GLN A 120 -12.18 13.97 12.02
N CYS A 121 -13.26 13.26 12.35
CA CYS A 121 -13.83 13.22 13.70
C CYS A 121 -12.83 12.63 14.71
N GLN A 122 -12.16 11.53 14.36
CA GLN A 122 -11.11 10.93 15.19
C GLN A 122 -9.99 11.93 15.50
N ILE A 123 -9.46 12.61 14.47
CA ILE A 123 -8.41 13.62 14.64
C ILE A 123 -8.88 14.77 15.53
N LYS A 124 -10.11 15.28 15.32
CA LYS A 124 -10.69 16.36 16.15
C LYS A 124 -10.79 15.93 17.61
N ALA A 125 -11.31 14.72 17.88
CA ALA A 125 -11.41 14.19 19.23
C ALA A 125 -10.04 14.06 19.90
N MET A 126 -9.05 13.48 19.21
CA MET A 126 -7.69 13.35 19.73
C MET A 126 -7.04 14.70 20.02
N ARG A 127 -7.28 15.72 19.21
CA ARG A 127 -6.78 17.09 19.46
C ARG A 127 -7.42 17.71 20.70
N VAL A 128 -8.72 17.54 20.90
CA VAL A 128 -9.41 18.02 22.11
C VAL A 128 -8.88 17.33 23.35
N LEU A 129 -8.75 15.99 23.32
CA LEU A 129 -8.21 15.22 24.43
C LEU A 129 -6.75 15.62 24.74
N SER A 130 -5.92 15.76 23.71
CA SER A 130 -4.53 16.20 23.86
C SER A 130 -4.44 17.60 24.47
N GLY A 131 -5.24 18.55 23.99
CA GLY A 131 -5.30 19.90 24.54
C GLY A 131 -5.78 19.93 26.00
N PHE A 132 -6.73 19.07 26.36
CA PHE A 132 -7.18 18.92 27.74
C PHE A 132 -6.06 18.39 28.65
N LEU A 133 -5.33 17.35 28.22
CA LEU A 133 -4.21 16.79 28.98
C LEU A 133 -3.07 17.81 29.14
N GLU A 134 -2.73 18.53 28.07
CA GLU A 134 -1.73 19.61 28.13
C GLU A 134 -2.16 20.73 29.10
N GLY A 135 -3.46 21.06 29.13
CA GLY A 135 -4.03 21.99 30.09
C GLY A 135 -3.86 21.53 31.54
N LEU A 136 -4.19 20.27 31.83
CA LEU A 136 -4.06 19.66 33.16
C LEU A 136 -2.60 19.63 33.64
N GLU A 137 -1.65 19.32 32.76
CA GLU A 137 -0.22 19.33 33.08
C GLU A 137 0.31 20.73 33.42
N LYS A 138 -0.25 21.78 32.81
CA LYS A 138 0.08 23.18 33.13
C LYS A 138 -0.51 23.57 34.48
N GLU A 139 -1.71 23.13 34.81
CA GLU A 139 -2.34 23.38 36.12
C GLU A 139 -1.56 22.71 37.26
N LYS A 140 -1.21 21.43 37.12
CA LYS A 140 -0.42 20.69 38.13
C LYS A 140 0.92 21.36 38.43
N ARG A 141 1.60 21.92 37.43
CA ARG A 141 2.87 22.63 37.59
C ARG A 141 2.74 24.03 38.19
N LYS A 142 1.52 24.59 38.26
CA LYS A 142 1.27 25.95 38.76
C LYS A 142 0.94 26.01 40.25
N CYS A 143 0.59 24.87 40.87
CA CYS A 143 0.25 24.77 42.30
C CYS A 143 1.37 24.19 43.19
N GLY A 144 2.59 24.00 42.66
CA GLY A 144 3.76 23.61 43.45
C GLY A 144 4.59 24.84 43.81
N GLY A 145 4.29 25.44 44.97
CA GLY A 145 5.14 26.42 45.64
C GLY A 145 6.11 25.75 46.60
#